data_AF-A0A2L2Z8V1-F1
#
_entry.id   AF-A0A2L2Z8V1-F1
#
_cell.length_a   1.000
_cell.length_b   1.000
_cell.length_c   1.000
_cell.angle_alpha   90.00
_cell.angle_beta   90.00
_cell.angle_gamma   90.00
#
_symmetry.space_group_name_H-M   'P 1'
#
loop_
_entity.id
_entity.type
_entity.pdbx_description
1 polymer ?
#
loop_
_entity_poly.entity_id
_entity_poly.type
_entity_poly.pdbx_seq_one_letter_code
_entity_poly.pdbx_strand_id
1 'polypeptide(L)' 'IEKDGVESYQISVEYSFQYVQLTNYYSDYYVLVERRGRFDAHQAGNCASYVFRTQTNVAWEISERTC' A
#
# COMPACT_ATOMS: atom_id res chain seq x y z
N ILE A 1 -2.57 -1.45 -31.59
CA ILE A 1 -1.39 -1.79 -30.74
C ILE A 1 -1.97 -2.19 -29.40
N GLU A 2 -2.24 -3.48 -29.23
CA GLU A 2 -2.64 -4.03 -27.93
C GLU A 2 -1.44 -3.86 -27.00
N LYS A 3 -1.63 -3.05 -25.97
CA LYS A 3 -0.63 -2.83 -24.93
C LYS A 3 -0.81 -3.99 -23.97
N ASP A 4 0.19 -4.88 -23.90
CA ASP A 4 0.22 -6.04 -23.01
C ASP A 4 -0.43 -5.71 -21.67
N GLY A 5 -1.56 -6.37 -21.40
CA GLY A 5 -2.40 -6.06 -20.25
C GLY A 5 -1.63 -6.31 -18.96
N VAL A 6 -1.25 -5.23 -18.27
CA VAL A 6 -0.67 -5.33 -16.94
C VAL A 6 -1.78 -5.78 -16.00
N GLU A 7 -1.84 -7.08 -15.70
CA GLU A 7 -2.71 -7.60 -14.65
C GLU A 7 -2.28 -6.99 -13.32
N SER A 8 -3.15 -6.15 -12.75
CA SER A 8 -2.91 -5.47 -11.48
C SER A 8 -4.20 -5.37 -10.68
N TYR A 9 -4.08 -5.24 -9.37
CA TYR A 9 -5.18 -4.89 -8.49
C TYR A 9 -4.81 -3.69 -7.61
N GLN A 10 -5.84 -2.99 -7.16
CA GLN A 10 -5.73 -1.97 -6.13
C GLN A 10 -6.82 -2.19 -5.09
N ILE A 11 -6.45 -2.15 -3.82
CA ILE A 11 -7.37 -2.30 -2.69
C ILE A 11 -7.10 -1.16 -1.72
N SER A 12 -8.16 -0.55 -1.20
CA SER A 12 -8.08 0.42 -0.12
C SER A 12 -8.94 -0.04 1.05
N VAL A 13 -8.42 0.11 2.27
CA VAL A 13 -9.11 -0.25 3.50
C VAL A 13 -9.00 0.90 4.49
N GLU A 14 -10.13 1.23 5.12
CA GLU A 14 -10.21 2.22 6.19
C GLU A 14 -10.61 1.50 7.49
N TYR A 15 -9.89 1.79 8.58
CA TYR A 15 -10.21 1.31 9.92
C TYR A 15 -10.41 2.48 10.86
N SER A 16 -11.61 2.57 11.44
CA SER A 16 -11.98 3.62 12.39
C SER A 16 -12.12 3.07 13.81
N PHE A 17 -11.29 3.56 14.73
CA PHE A 17 -11.33 3.23 16.15
C PHE A 17 -12.14 4.30 16.92
N GLN A 18 -13.40 3.98 17.22
CA GLN A 18 -14.36 4.93 17.79
C GLN A 18 -13.92 5.54 19.13
N TYR A 19 -13.23 4.78 19.98
CA TYR A 19 -12.85 5.23 21.32
C TYR A 19 -11.69 6.22 21.37
N VAL A 20 -10.86 6.26 20.32
CA VAL A 20 -9.66 7.11 20.27
C VAL A 20 -9.71 8.11 19.12
N GLN A 21 -10.87 8.27 18.45
CA GLN A 21 -11.07 9.16 17.29
C GLN A 21 -9.96 9.02 16.24
N LEU A 22 -9.52 7.78 16.03
CA LEU A 22 -8.42 7.48 15.13
C LEU A 22 -8.96 6.76 13.91
N THR A 23 -8.64 7.27 12.73
CA THR A 23 -8.90 6.59 11.46
C THR A 23 -7.57 6.29 10.79
N ASN A 24 -7.35 5.02 10.48
CA ASN A 24 -6.21 4.55 9.70
C ASN A 24 -6.66 4.21 8.29
N TYR A 25 -5.87 4.62 7.30
CA TYR A 25 -6.09 4.31 5.89
C TYR A 25 -4.94 3.48 5.36
N TYR A 26 -5.26 2.47 4.57
CA TYR A 26 -4.29 1.62 3.91
C TYR A 26 -4.68 1.45 2.46
N SER A 27 -3.72 1.56 1.55
CA SER A 27 -3.92 1.21 0.15
C SER A 27 -2.80 0.32 -0.34
N ASP A 28 -3.16 -0.77 -1.01
CA ASP A 28 -2.25 -1.69 -1.67
C ASP A 28 -2.47 -1.62 -3.18
N TYR A 29 -1.38 -1.53 -3.93
CA TYR A 29 -1.34 -1.67 -5.38
C TYR A 29 -0.37 -2.79 -5.72
N TYR A 30 -0.81 -3.77 -6.50
CA TYR A 30 -0.01 -4.94 -6.85
C TYR A 30 -0.09 -5.27 -8.33
N VAL A 31 1.07 -5.49 -8.95
CA VAL A 31 1.22 -5.95 -10.32
C VAL A 31 1.50 -7.45 -10.30
N LEU A 32 0.55 -8.26 -10.79
CA LEU A 32 0.63 -9.72 -10.71
C LEU A 32 1.83 -10.29 -11.47
N VAL A 33 2.08 -9.78 -12.68
CA VAL A 33 3.16 -10.25 -13.55
C VAL A 33 4.54 -9.93 -12.99
N GLU A 34 4.70 -8.77 -12.36
CA GLU A 34 5.97 -8.34 -11.75
C GLU A 34 6.17 -8.91 -10.34
N ARG A 35 5.10 -9.46 -9.74
CA ARG A 35 5.06 -9.90 -8.34
C ARG A 35 5.57 -8.82 -7.39
N ARG A 36 5.22 -7.58 -7.69
CA ARG A 36 5.66 -6.36 -7.02
C ARG A 36 4.44 -5.54 -6.66
N GLY A 37 4.47 -4.95 -5.47
CA GLY A 37 3.45 -3.99 -5.06
C GLY A 37 4.01 -2.81 -4.30
N ARG A 38 3.07 -1.92 -3.95
CA ARG A 38 3.27 -0.76 -3.12
C ARG A 38 2.13 -0.71 -2.10
N PHE A 39 2.50 -0.50 -0.85
CA PHE A 39 1.57 -0.29 0.25
C PHE A 39 1.77 1.11 0.81
N ASP A 40 0.68 1.88 0.90
CA ASP A 40 0.66 3.18 1.55
C ASP A 40 -0.22 3.09 2.81
N ALA A 41 0.29 3.61 3.92
CA ALA A 41 -0.35 3.60 5.22
C ALA A 41 -0.45 5.02 5.76
N HIS A 42 -1.63 5.38 6.27
CA HIS A 42 -1.88 6.61 7.01
C HIS A 42 -2.36 6.16 8.40
N GLN A 43 -1.54 6.41 9.42
CA GLN A 43 -1.83 6.02 10.80
C GLN A 43 -1.54 7.18 11.73
N ALA A 44 -2.56 7.66 12.45
CA ALA A 44 -2.39 8.62 13.54
C ALA A 44 -1.56 9.87 13.18
N GLY A 45 -1.76 10.41 11.97
CA GLY A 45 -0.99 11.55 11.47
C GLY A 45 0.43 11.19 11.00
N ASN A 46 0.69 9.93 10.69
CA ASN A 46 1.91 9.49 10.01
C ASN A 46 1.55 8.76 8.73
N CYS A 47 2.28 9.09 7.67
CA CYS A 47 2.14 8.51 6.35
C CYS A 47 3.41 7.73 6.03
N ALA A 48 3.27 6.44 5.74
CA ALA A 48 4.37 5.58 5.35
C ALA A 48 4.07 4.88 4.02
N SER A 49 5.09 4.70 3.19
CA SER A 49 4.99 4.03 1.91
C SER A 49 6.06 2.97 1.79
N TYR A 50 5.67 1.79 1.31
CA TYR A 50 6.52 0.63 1.17
C TYR A 50 6.40 0.07 -0.24
N VAL A 51 7.48 -0.41 -0.81
CA VAL A 51 7.46 -1.27 -2.00
C VAL A 51 7.82 -2.67 -1.58
N PHE A 52 7.14 -3.67 -2.12
CA PHE A 52 7.37 -5.06 -1.74
C PHE A 52 7.44 -5.98 -2.95
N ARG A 53 8.12 -7.12 -2.78
CA ARG A 53 8.16 -8.22 -3.75
C ARG A 53 7.75 -9.52 -3.05
N THR A 54 6.70 -10.16 -3.55
CA THR A 54 6.17 -11.40 -2.96
C THR A 54 7.07 -12.61 -3.24
N GLN A 55 7.90 -12.56 -4.29
CA GLN A 55 8.89 -13.60 -4.58
C GLN A 55 9.94 -13.76 -3.48
N THR A 56 10.33 -12.63 -2.86
CA THR A 56 11.39 -12.60 -1.84
C THR A 56 10.83 -12.38 -0.43
N ASN A 57 9.54 -12.07 -0.29
CA ASN A 57 8.92 -11.63 0.96
C ASN A 57 9.67 -10.45 1.61
N VAL A 58 10.20 -9.55 0.79
CA VAL A 58 10.91 -8.35 1.26
C VAL A 58 10.06 -7.13 0.96
N ALA A 59 10.00 -6.23 1.93
CA ALA A 59 9.44 -4.89 1.81
C ALA A 59 10.54 -3.86 2.13
N TRP A 60 10.54 -2.77 1.37
CA TRP A 60 11.42 -1.63 1.58
C TRP A 60 10.56 -0.39 1.80
N GLU A 61 10.81 0.31 2.89
CA GLU A 61 10.26 1.63 3.11
C GLU A 61 10.87 2.62 2.10
N ILE A 62 10.01 3.43 1.47
CA ILE A 62 10.42 4.44 0.50
C ILE A 62 10.13 5.86 1.00
N SER A 63 9.23 6.02 1.97
CA SER A 63 9.00 7.30 2.64
C SER A 63 8.25 7.11 3.94
N GLU A 64 8.63 7.89 4.95
CA GLU A 64 7.87 8.13 6.17
C GLU A 64 7.79 9.64 6.41
N ARG A 65 6.61 10.16 6.75
CA ARG A 65 6.40 11.58 7.04
C ARG A 65 5.19 11.78 7.95
N THR A 66 5.19 12.88 8.70
CA THR A 66 3.98 13.35 9.37
C THR A 66 2.96 13.85 8.34
N CYS A 67 1.70 13.48 8.55
CA CYS A 67 0.50 13.91 7.85
C CYS A 67 -0.67 13.89 8.87
#